data_AF-A0A1F9Y5H8-F1
#
_entry.id   AF-A0A1F9Y5H8-F1
#
_cell.length_a   1.000
_cell.length_b   1.000
_cell.length_c   1.000
_cell.angle_alpha   90.00
_cell.angle_beta   90.00
_cell.angle_gamma   90.00
#
_symmetry.space_group_name_H-M   'P 1'
#
loop_
_entity.id
_entity.type
_entity.pdbx_description
1 polymer ?
#
loop_
_entity_poly.entity_id
_entity_poly.type
_entity_poly.pdbx_seq_one_letter_code
_entity_poly.pdbx_strand_id
1 'polypeptide(L)'
;MVKSFLFIAMTALAGMAFGRLFYREMGKRFLLLSAFAVGTALFGCLATLLFASGSVWALMRLVPIWFVSAIILALLSLYRKPPQRINLNHGVVTMVITVSFAFFFYKLAVIAMTTDSFVLARLGQNLGFGRRDGGSALFSMWGPVIPLLQATAGGLGRYLFFEYQPLLGLSLLFLFADRLWVALKGNPLKTRLTIILLSLLALTLSPIFLHHFFYLHANLAAGLYLFLFITLSGSYVENKKQFFLWPALLSLLTFSLICIEGTFFALLFLSYFIGKSHPDARRRVSMALVPLLLGLWFIRLAFVIPTPHDWLSPVLAFEMGMGCLFYTVVLVLFSFTKSAQQVERLIRKLPWILAGALVISFIVKPLLQWHSLLALLTALFFTGEWGLVWYVIFAAIGWVFWQKIGKTETHYLGPCIVMYGCGLMLISPWMGGYDASSTGWANRLMFQIFPTLVFYLAVSMGKREPS
;
A
#
# COMPACT_ATOMS: atom_id res chain seq x y z
N MET A 1 -28.98 0.42 -1.22
CA MET A 1 -28.46 -0.87 -0.69
C MET A 1 -28.00 -1.80 -1.81
N VAL A 2 -28.88 -2.32 -2.67
CA VAL A 2 -28.52 -3.27 -3.76
C VAL A 2 -27.40 -2.75 -4.66
N LYS A 3 -27.48 -1.47 -5.09
CA LYS A 3 -26.46 -0.85 -5.96
C LYS A 3 -25.05 -0.85 -5.35
N SER A 4 -24.95 -0.77 -4.03
CA SER A 4 -23.69 -0.73 -3.28
C SER A 4 -23.03 -2.10 -3.17
N PHE A 5 -23.81 -3.13 -2.88
CA PHE A 5 -23.31 -4.50 -2.91
C PHE A 5 -22.93 -4.92 -4.33
N LEU A 6 -23.67 -4.46 -5.33
CA LEU A 6 -23.30 -4.66 -6.73
C LEU A 6 -21.96 -3.99 -7.06
N PHE A 7 -21.74 -2.74 -6.61
CA PHE A 7 -20.45 -2.06 -6.77
C PHE A 7 -19.30 -2.86 -6.12
N ILE A 8 -19.47 -3.34 -4.89
CA ILE A 8 -18.46 -4.16 -4.19
C ILE A 8 -18.18 -5.46 -4.94
N ALA A 9 -19.24 -6.14 -5.39
CA ALA A 9 -19.12 -7.38 -6.16
C ALA A 9 -18.37 -7.14 -7.48
N MET A 10 -18.68 -6.05 -8.18
CA MET A 10 -17.99 -5.66 -9.41
C MET A 10 -16.53 -5.29 -9.18
N THR A 11 -16.23 -4.65 -8.04
CA THR A 11 -14.85 -4.36 -7.64
C THR A 11 -14.06 -5.66 -7.42
N ALA A 12 -14.62 -6.63 -6.68
CA ALA A 12 -13.98 -7.93 -6.52
C ALA A 12 -13.83 -8.69 -7.86
N LEU A 13 -14.86 -8.64 -8.72
CA LEU A 13 -14.81 -9.24 -10.05
C LEU A 13 -13.70 -8.63 -10.91
N ALA A 14 -13.57 -7.30 -10.92
CA ALA A 14 -12.53 -6.59 -11.66
C ALA A 14 -11.12 -6.99 -11.21
N GLY A 15 -10.90 -7.09 -9.89
CA GLY A 15 -9.61 -7.54 -9.36
C GLY A 15 -9.31 -9.01 -9.70
N MET A 16 -10.32 -9.88 -9.66
CA MET A 16 -10.18 -11.26 -10.10
C MET A 16 -9.89 -11.35 -11.61
N ALA A 17 -10.60 -10.57 -12.44
CA ALA A 17 -10.40 -10.51 -13.88
C ALA A 17 -9.00 -9.99 -14.23
N PHE A 18 -8.53 -8.96 -13.52
CA PHE A 18 -7.18 -8.45 -13.65
C PHE A 18 -6.14 -9.52 -13.31
N GLY A 19 -6.27 -10.18 -12.15
CA GLY A 19 -5.35 -11.25 -11.80
C GLY A 19 -5.39 -12.43 -12.79
N ARG A 20 -6.56 -12.74 -13.37
CA ARG A 20 -6.71 -13.71 -14.48
C ARG A 20 -5.89 -13.37 -15.72
N LEU A 21 -5.75 -12.08 -16.07
CA LEU A 21 -4.95 -11.65 -17.22
C LEU A 21 -3.47 -11.99 -17.07
N PHE A 22 -2.97 -12.14 -15.83
CA PHE A 22 -1.58 -12.44 -15.50
C PHE A 22 -1.39 -13.86 -14.94
N TYR A 23 -2.45 -14.67 -14.91
CA TYR A 23 -2.59 -15.89 -14.12
C TYR A 23 -1.71 -17.09 -14.54
N ARG A 24 -0.73 -16.95 -15.44
CA ARG A 24 0.03 -18.11 -15.91
C ARG A 24 0.62 -18.92 -14.74
N GLU A 25 0.98 -18.30 -13.60
CA GLU A 25 1.49 -19.04 -12.44
C GLU A 25 1.16 -18.43 -11.05
N MET A 26 0.17 -17.52 -10.92
CA MET A 26 -0.35 -17.12 -9.61
C MET A 26 -1.22 -18.24 -9.02
N GLY A 27 -0.98 -18.63 -7.77
CA GLY A 27 -1.81 -19.64 -7.11
C GLY A 27 -3.28 -19.21 -7.02
N LYS A 28 -4.22 -20.14 -7.31
CA LYS A 28 -5.68 -19.92 -7.21
C LYS A 28 -6.07 -19.18 -5.93
N ARG A 29 -5.51 -19.60 -4.79
CA ARG A 29 -5.79 -19.04 -3.46
C ARG A 29 -5.48 -17.54 -3.41
N PHE A 30 -4.28 -17.14 -3.82
CA PHE A 30 -3.87 -15.74 -3.84
C PHE A 30 -4.80 -14.88 -4.70
N LEU A 31 -5.23 -15.38 -5.86
CA LEU A 31 -6.16 -14.66 -6.73
C LEU A 31 -7.51 -14.39 -6.03
N LEU A 32 -8.06 -15.40 -5.36
CA LEU A 32 -9.36 -15.28 -4.68
C LEU A 32 -9.27 -14.32 -3.48
N LEU A 33 -8.18 -14.41 -2.72
CA LEU A 33 -7.98 -13.59 -1.51
C LEU A 33 -7.60 -12.14 -1.84
N SER A 34 -6.95 -11.89 -2.98
CA SER A 34 -6.54 -10.54 -3.40
C SER A 34 -7.57 -9.80 -4.22
N ALA A 35 -8.64 -10.47 -4.69
CA ALA A 35 -9.59 -9.93 -5.65
C ALA A 35 -10.17 -8.56 -5.24
N PHE A 36 -10.62 -8.41 -3.98
CA PHE A 36 -11.18 -7.14 -3.51
C PHE A 36 -10.11 -6.04 -3.40
N ALA A 37 -8.93 -6.35 -2.87
CA ALA A 37 -7.82 -5.39 -2.75
C ALA A 37 -7.32 -4.92 -4.12
N VAL A 38 -7.08 -5.84 -5.06
CA VAL A 38 -6.66 -5.52 -6.43
C VAL A 38 -7.74 -4.72 -7.16
N GLY A 39 -9.01 -5.10 -6.99
CA GLY A 39 -10.14 -4.36 -7.55
C GLY A 39 -10.22 -2.93 -7.04
N THR A 40 -10.03 -2.75 -5.73
CA THR A 40 -10.01 -1.45 -5.09
C THR A 40 -8.84 -0.59 -5.58
N ALA A 41 -7.66 -1.18 -5.74
CA ALA A 41 -6.50 -0.50 -6.33
C ALA A 41 -6.79 0.00 -7.76
N LEU A 42 -7.34 -0.86 -8.62
CA LEU A 42 -7.74 -0.50 -9.98
C LEU A 42 -8.78 0.63 -9.99
N PHE A 43 -9.79 0.52 -9.14
CA PHE A 43 -10.79 1.57 -8.97
C PHE A 43 -10.14 2.89 -8.54
N GLY A 44 -9.28 2.86 -7.51
CA GLY A 44 -8.60 4.03 -6.97
C GLY A 44 -7.73 4.73 -8.02
N CYS A 45 -6.94 3.98 -8.79
CA CYS A 45 -6.17 4.53 -9.90
C CYS A 45 -7.07 5.16 -10.98
N LEU A 46 -8.13 4.47 -11.41
CA LEU A 46 -9.06 4.99 -12.42
C LEU A 46 -9.76 6.26 -11.93
N ALA A 47 -10.29 6.24 -10.70
CA ALA A 47 -10.95 7.38 -10.09
C ALA A 47 -10.01 8.58 -10.00
N THR A 48 -8.76 8.35 -9.62
CA THR A 48 -7.74 9.40 -9.53
C THR A 48 -7.44 10.00 -10.91
N LEU A 49 -7.30 9.17 -11.95
CA LEU A 49 -7.08 9.65 -13.33
C LEU A 49 -8.27 10.45 -13.86
N LEU A 50 -9.50 9.98 -13.61
CA LEU A 50 -10.72 10.70 -13.98
C LEU A 50 -10.84 12.02 -13.22
N PHE A 51 -10.50 12.03 -11.93
CA PHE A 51 -10.44 13.27 -11.17
C PHE A 51 -9.38 14.24 -11.74
N ALA A 52 -8.19 13.72 -12.04
CA ALA A 52 -7.09 14.50 -12.61
C ALA A 52 -7.46 15.16 -13.94
N SER A 53 -8.30 14.49 -14.76
CA SER A 53 -8.81 15.04 -16.03
C SER A 53 -9.62 16.33 -15.89
N GLY A 54 -10.07 16.67 -14.67
CA GLY A 54 -10.84 17.89 -14.43
C GLY A 54 -12.30 17.83 -14.87
N SER A 55 -12.79 16.71 -15.41
CA SER A 55 -14.19 16.57 -15.83
C SER A 55 -15.14 16.31 -14.65
N VAL A 56 -16.05 17.25 -14.36
CA VAL A 56 -17.09 17.08 -13.32
C VAL A 56 -18.01 15.92 -13.69
N TRP A 57 -18.34 15.86 -14.98
CA TRP A 57 -19.16 14.81 -15.57
C TRP A 57 -18.53 13.42 -15.42
N ALA A 58 -17.20 13.31 -15.48
CA ALA A 58 -16.51 12.04 -15.28
C ALA A 58 -16.63 11.53 -13.83
N LEU A 59 -16.65 12.43 -12.84
CA LEU A 59 -16.83 12.07 -11.43
C LEU A 59 -18.27 11.65 -11.14
N MET A 60 -19.25 12.38 -11.67
CA MET A 60 -20.67 12.00 -11.57
C MET A 60 -20.96 10.66 -12.25
N ARG A 61 -20.16 10.29 -13.27
CA ARG A 61 -20.25 9.02 -14.01
C ARG A 61 -19.24 7.98 -13.54
N LEU A 62 -18.55 8.21 -12.42
CA LEU A 62 -17.49 7.32 -11.95
C LEU A 62 -17.98 5.88 -11.75
N VAL A 63 -19.18 5.72 -11.20
CA VAL A 63 -19.80 4.40 -11.00
C VAL A 63 -20.09 3.72 -12.34
N PRO A 64 -20.88 4.30 -13.28
CA PRO A 64 -21.07 3.71 -14.60
C PRO A 64 -19.77 3.38 -15.34
N ILE A 65 -18.78 4.29 -15.33
CA ILE A 65 -17.48 4.07 -15.98
C ILE A 65 -16.78 2.86 -15.35
N TRP A 66 -16.75 2.77 -14.01
CA TRP A 66 -16.17 1.63 -13.33
C TRP A 66 -16.85 0.30 -13.69
N PHE A 67 -18.18 0.29 -13.76
CA PHE A 67 -18.93 -0.89 -14.19
C PHE A 67 -18.54 -1.34 -15.60
N VAL A 68 -18.48 -0.41 -16.56
CA VAL A 68 -18.06 -0.69 -17.93
C VAL A 68 -16.60 -1.20 -17.95
N SER A 69 -15.69 -0.55 -17.24
CA SER A 69 -14.29 -0.98 -17.14
C SER A 69 -14.16 -2.39 -16.55
N ALA A 70 -14.91 -2.71 -15.50
CA ALA A 70 -14.93 -4.04 -14.88
C ALA A 70 -15.47 -5.11 -15.82
N ILE A 71 -16.53 -4.81 -16.59
CA ILE A 71 -17.07 -5.71 -17.62
C ILE A 71 -16.03 -5.94 -18.73
N ILE A 72 -15.41 -4.87 -19.24
CA ILE A 72 -14.36 -4.98 -20.27
C ILE A 72 -13.20 -5.84 -19.76
N LEU A 73 -12.73 -5.62 -18.53
CA LEU A 73 -11.69 -6.44 -17.92
C LEU A 73 -12.11 -7.91 -17.81
N ALA A 74 -13.36 -8.18 -17.41
CA ALA A 74 -13.90 -9.54 -17.34
C ALA A 74 -13.92 -10.20 -18.73
N LEU A 75 -14.42 -9.51 -19.75
CA LEU A 75 -14.46 -10.01 -21.13
C LEU A 75 -13.05 -10.27 -21.69
N LEU A 76 -12.11 -9.34 -21.48
CA LEU A 76 -10.70 -9.52 -21.87
C LEU A 76 -10.08 -10.73 -21.17
N SER A 77 -10.41 -10.94 -19.90
CA SER A 77 -9.93 -12.10 -19.13
C SER A 77 -10.47 -13.44 -19.65
N LEU A 78 -11.68 -13.45 -20.22
CA LEU A 78 -12.28 -14.62 -20.84
C LEU A 78 -11.72 -14.88 -22.25
N TYR A 79 -11.48 -13.82 -23.02
CA TYR A 79 -10.92 -13.90 -24.37
C TYR A 79 -9.49 -14.46 -24.38
N ARG A 80 -8.67 -14.06 -23.40
CA ARG A 80 -7.35 -14.67 -23.17
C ARG A 80 -7.57 -16.09 -22.62
N LYS A 81 -7.65 -17.11 -23.51
CA LYS A 81 -7.73 -18.55 -23.13
C LYS A 81 -6.73 -18.84 -22.00
N PRO A 82 -7.18 -19.02 -20.75
CA PRO A 82 -6.26 -19.16 -19.63
C PRO A 82 -5.64 -20.57 -19.66
N PRO A 83 -4.34 -20.73 -19.38
CA PRO A 83 -3.68 -22.04 -19.39
C PRO A 83 -4.16 -22.99 -18.28
N GLN A 84 -4.98 -22.52 -17.34
CA GLN A 84 -5.65 -23.34 -16.34
C GLN A 84 -7.12 -22.89 -16.21
N ARG A 85 -8.05 -23.87 -16.16
CA ARG A 85 -9.48 -23.63 -15.91
C ARG A 85 -9.68 -23.15 -14.46
N ILE A 86 -9.62 -21.84 -14.21
CA ILE A 86 -10.37 -21.28 -13.08
C ILE A 86 -11.83 -21.31 -13.51
N ASN A 87 -12.58 -22.26 -12.94
CA ASN A 87 -14.01 -22.35 -13.18
C ASN A 87 -14.68 -21.01 -12.81
N LEU A 88 -15.65 -20.56 -13.60
CA LEU A 88 -16.48 -19.38 -13.35
C LEU A 88 -16.99 -19.36 -11.90
N ASN A 89 -17.29 -20.55 -11.36
CA ASN A 89 -17.70 -20.79 -9.99
C ASN A 89 -16.78 -20.14 -8.94
N HIS A 90 -15.46 -20.07 -9.16
CA HIS A 90 -14.57 -19.42 -8.20
C HIS A 90 -14.77 -17.91 -8.14
N GLY A 91 -15.10 -17.28 -9.27
CA GLY A 91 -15.40 -15.85 -9.30
C GLY A 91 -16.71 -15.54 -8.60
N VAL A 92 -17.72 -16.38 -8.84
CA VAL A 92 -18.99 -16.32 -8.10
C VAL A 92 -18.76 -16.51 -6.61
N VAL A 93 -17.97 -17.50 -6.19
CA VAL A 93 -17.64 -17.73 -4.78
C VAL A 93 -16.94 -16.53 -4.15
N THR A 94 -15.94 -15.94 -4.82
CA THR A 94 -15.28 -14.72 -4.33
C THR A 94 -16.27 -13.56 -4.19
N MET A 95 -17.11 -13.33 -5.19
CA MET A 95 -18.14 -12.28 -5.12
C MET A 95 -19.11 -12.53 -3.96
N VAL A 96 -19.60 -13.76 -3.79
CA VAL A 96 -20.51 -14.14 -2.70
C VAL A 96 -19.84 -13.92 -1.35
N ILE A 97 -18.60 -14.39 -1.15
CA ILE A 97 -17.88 -14.19 0.13
C ILE A 97 -17.68 -12.70 0.42
N THR A 98 -17.22 -11.92 -0.56
CA THR A 98 -17.00 -10.48 -0.38
C THR A 98 -18.31 -9.75 -0.08
N VAL A 99 -19.39 -10.06 -0.79
CA VAL A 99 -20.72 -9.46 -0.55
C VAL A 99 -21.29 -9.89 0.80
N SER A 100 -21.08 -11.14 1.22
CA SER A 100 -21.53 -11.62 2.54
C SER A 100 -20.82 -10.88 3.67
N PHE A 101 -19.49 -10.71 3.61
CA PHE A 101 -18.77 -9.88 4.57
C PHE A 101 -19.20 -8.42 4.50
N ALA A 102 -19.40 -7.88 3.30
CA ALA A 102 -19.89 -6.53 3.11
C ALA A 102 -21.25 -6.33 3.79
N PHE A 103 -22.17 -7.30 3.63
CA PHE A 103 -23.49 -7.28 4.23
C PHE A 103 -23.40 -7.38 5.76
N PHE A 104 -22.55 -8.27 6.27
CA PHE A 104 -22.28 -8.39 7.70
C PHE A 104 -21.82 -7.07 8.31
N PHE A 105 -20.77 -6.43 7.76
CA PHE A 105 -20.28 -5.15 8.26
C PHE A 105 -21.28 -4.01 8.07
N TYR A 106 -22.03 -4.03 6.96
CA TYR A 106 -23.11 -3.08 6.75
C TYR A 106 -24.19 -3.19 7.85
N LYS A 107 -24.57 -4.42 8.24
CA LYS A 107 -25.55 -4.67 9.29
C LYS A 107 -25.04 -4.31 10.68
N LEU A 108 -23.76 -4.56 10.93
CA LEU A 108 -23.12 -4.14 12.17
C LEU A 108 -23.07 -2.62 12.29
N ALA A 109 -22.91 -1.90 11.18
CA ALA A 109 -22.73 -0.45 11.15
C ALA A 109 -21.59 0.05 12.07
N VAL A 110 -20.62 -0.84 12.35
CA VAL A 110 -19.47 -0.55 13.23
C VAL A 110 -18.41 0.18 12.40
N ILE A 111 -18.62 1.49 12.21
CA ILE A 111 -17.51 2.42 12.02
C ILE A 111 -17.53 3.40 13.17
N ALA A 112 -16.40 3.51 13.84
CA ALA A 112 -16.20 4.58 14.79
C ALA A 112 -15.72 5.83 14.05
N MET A 113 -16.30 6.98 14.35
CA MET A 113 -16.03 8.25 13.68
C MET A 113 -15.05 9.08 14.50
N THR A 114 -13.78 9.10 14.09
CA THR A 114 -12.82 10.12 14.53
C THR A 114 -12.93 11.37 13.67
N THR A 115 -12.23 12.44 14.06
CA THR A 115 -12.08 13.66 13.25
C THR A 115 -11.61 13.33 11.83
N ASP A 116 -10.60 12.46 11.67
CA ASP A 116 -10.08 12.08 10.36
C ASP A 116 -11.10 11.30 9.53
N SER A 117 -11.79 10.34 10.16
CA SER A 117 -12.88 9.59 9.50
C SER A 117 -13.99 10.53 9.04
N PHE A 118 -14.36 11.51 9.86
CA PHE A 118 -15.36 12.50 9.52
C PHE A 118 -14.91 13.37 8.34
N VAL A 119 -13.66 13.85 8.35
CA VAL A 119 -13.10 14.66 7.26
C VAL A 119 -13.08 13.88 5.95
N LEU A 120 -12.59 12.64 5.96
CA LEU A 120 -12.54 11.77 4.77
C LEU A 120 -13.95 11.46 4.23
N ALA A 121 -14.89 11.15 5.12
CA ALA A 121 -16.28 10.90 4.76
C ALA A 121 -16.95 12.15 4.15
N ARG A 122 -16.79 13.30 4.81
CA ARG A 122 -17.40 14.56 4.38
C ARG A 122 -16.82 15.04 3.07
N LEU A 123 -15.52 14.88 2.87
CA LEU A 123 -14.83 15.16 1.62
C LEU A 123 -15.41 14.31 0.49
N GLY A 124 -15.51 13.00 0.69
CA GLY A 124 -16.13 12.10 -0.28
C GLY A 124 -17.56 12.52 -0.63
N GLN A 125 -18.40 12.79 0.38
CA GLN A 125 -19.76 13.27 0.16
C GLN A 125 -19.82 14.54 -0.69
N ASN A 126 -19.02 15.55 -0.35
CA ASN A 126 -18.98 16.82 -1.10
C ASN A 126 -18.63 16.59 -2.57
N LEU A 127 -17.63 15.75 -2.84
CA LEU A 127 -17.23 15.37 -4.19
C LEU A 127 -18.34 14.60 -4.93
N GLY A 128 -19.01 13.68 -4.24
CA GLY A 128 -20.14 12.90 -4.77
C GLY A 128 -21.34 13.78 -5.17
N PHE A 129 -21.53 14.92 -4.50
CA PHE A 129 -22.55 15.92 -4.82
C PHE A 129 -22.07 17.01 -5.80
N GLY A 130 -20.88 16.87 -6.38
CA GLY A 130 -20.33 17.80 -7.37
C GLY A 130 -19.73 19.09 -6.81
N ARG A 131 -19.57 19.21 -5.48
CA ARG A 131 -18.96 20.38 -4.83
C ARG A 131 -17.43 20.24 -4.81
N ARG A 132 -16.73 21.02 -5.64
CA ARG A 132 -15.27 20.93 -5.83
C ARG A 132 -14.46 21.85 -4.91
N ASP A 133 -15.01 23.00 -4.56
CA ASP A 133 -14.22 24.15 -4.09
C ASP A 133 -13.63 24.01 -2.68
N GLY A 134 -13.95 22.91 -1.97
CA GLY A 134 -13.30 22.53 -0.71
C GLY A 134 -12.53 21.20 -0.76
N GLY A 135 -12.52 20.50 -1.90
CA GLY A 135 -12.03 19.12 -1.97
C GLY A 135 -10.56 18.97 -2.34
N SER A 136 -10.02 19.90 -3.12
CA SER A 136 -8.64 19.84 -3.63
C SER A 136 -7.58 20.07 -2.57
N ALA A 137 -7.83 20.99 -1.64
CA ALA A 137 -6.98 21.23 -0.46
C ALA A 137 -6.86 19.99 0.44
N LEU A 138 -7.92 19.19 0.57
CA LEU A 138 -7.89 18.02 1.45
C LEU A 138 -7.23 16.79 0.79
N PHE A 139 -7.20 16.74 -0.56
CA PHE A 139 -6.37 15.75 -1.26
C PHE A 139 -4.88 15.96 -1.05
N SER A 140 -4.47 17.19 -0.73
CA SER A 140 -3.10 17.55 -0.40
C SER A 140 -2.71 17.17 1.04
N MET A 141 -3.63 16.57 1.80
CA MET A 141 -3.37 15.99 3.12
C MET A 141 -3.54 14.46 3.15
N TRP A 142 -4.53 13.91 2.42
CA TRP A 142 -5.01 12.54 2.65
C TRP A 142 -4.94 11.59 1.45
N GLY A 143 -4.44 12.07 0.30
CA GLY A 143 -4.45 11.32 -0.95
C GLY A 143 -5.86 11.15 -1.57
N PRO A 144 -5.94 10.88 -2.89
CA PRO A 144 -7.22 10.82 -3.61
C PRO A 144 -8.05 9.55 -3.39
N VAL A 145 -7.43 8.39 -3.11
CA VAL A 145 -8.12 7.09 -3.27
C VAL A 145 -9.32 6.92 -2.34
N ILE A 146 -9.14 7.16 -1.04
CA ILE A 146 -10.21 6.93 -0.05
C ILE A 146 -11.35 7.94 -0.20
N PRO A 147 -11.11 9.25 -0.32
CA PRO A 147 -12.21 10.19 -0.50
C PRO A 147 -12.96 9.96 -1.81
N LEU A 148 -12.30 9.61 -2.91
CA LEU A 148 -12.97 9.25 -4.17
C LEU A 148 -13.80 7.97 -4.05
N LEU A 149 -13.35 7.01 -3.26
CA LEU A 149 -14.16 5.84 -2.93
C LEU A 149 -15.40 6.23 -2.12
N GLN A 150 -15.26 7.10 -1.11
CA GLN A 150 -16.43 7.60 -0.37
C GLN A 150 -17.35 8.48 -1.23
N ALA A 151 -16.84 9.16 -2.26
CA ALA A 151 -17.66 9.90 -3.21
C ALA A 151 -18.61 8.99 -4.00
N THR A 152 -18.21 7.74 -4.28
CA THR A 152 -19.12 6.77 -4.90
C THR A 152 -20.26 6.35 -3.99
N ALA A 153 -20.10 6.41 -2.66
CA ALA A 153 -21.21 6.15 -1.75
C ALA A 153 -22.36 7.14 -2.00
N GLY A 154 -22.04 8.43 -2.14
CA GLY A 154 -23.02 9.47 -2.48
C GLY A 154 -23.74 9.20 -3.81
N GLY A 155 -22.97 8.88 -4.87
CA GLY A 155 -23.54 8.50 -6.18
C GLY A 155 -24.39 7.23 -6.18
N LEU A 156 -24.23 6.38 -5.17
CA LEU A 156 -25.00 5.15 -4.96
C LEU A 156 -26.17 5.32 -3.97
N GLY A 157 -26.44 6.56 -3.55
CA GLY A 157 -27.52 6.89 -2.62
C GLY A 157 -27.22 6.47 -1.17
N ARG A 158 -25.94 6.48 -0.77
CA ARG A 158 -25.49 6.20 0.60
C ARG A 158 -24.69 7.35 1.17
N TYR A 159 -24.83 7.55 2.47
CA TYR A 159 -24.02 8.52 3.20
C TYR A 159 -22.55 8.09 3.32
N LEU A 160 -22.31 6.78 3.47
CA LEU A 160 -20.98 6.21 3.67
C LEU A 160 -20.93 4.74 3.26
N PHE A 161 -19.73 4.29 2.85
CA PHE A 161 -19.38 2.89 2.80
C PHE A 161 -18.74 2.40 4.10
N PHE A 162 -19.61 1.98 5.03
CA PHE A 162 -19.23 1.41 6.32
C PHE A 162 -18.42 0.12 6.20
N GLU A 163 -18.71 -0.67 5.18
CA GLU A 163 -18.12 -1.97 4.96
C GLU A 163 -16.73 -1.93 4.31
N TYR A 164 -16.32 -0.79 3.74
CA TYR A 164 -15.09 -0.72 2.94
C TYR A 164 -13.83 -0.99 3.77
N GLN A 165 -13.67 -0.28 4.90
CA GLN A 165 -12.48 -0.37 5.74
C GLN A 165 -12.30 -1.80 6.31
N PRO A 166 -13.33 -2.42 6.91
CA PRO A 166 -13.23 -3.81 7.36
C PRO A 166 -12.93 -4.82 6.23
N LEU A 167 -13.47 -4.61 5.02
CA LEU A 167 -13.18 -5.48 3.87
C LEU A 167 -11.70 -5.39 3.44
N LEU A 168 -11.09 -4.21 3.50
CA LEU A 168 -9.64 -4.08 3.30
C LEU A 168 -8.85 -4.74 4.44
N GLY A 169 -9.30 -4.61 5.68
CA GLY A 169 -8.70 -5.28 6.83
C GLY A 169 -8.73 -6.81 6.68
N LEU A 170 -9.87 -7.38 6.30
CA LEU A 170 -9.97 -8.82 6.01
C LEU A 170 -9.07 -9.23 4.84
N SER A 171 -9.01 -8.41 3.78
CA SER A 171 -8.10 -8.66 2.66
C SER A 171 -6.65 -8.74 3.14
N LEU A 172 -6.22 -7.81 3.99
CA LEU A 172 -4.89 -7.82 4.60
C LEU A 172 -4.64 -9.10 5.41
N LEU A 173 -5.55 -9.46 6.32
CA LEU A 173 -5.38 -10.65 7.16
C LEU A 173 -5.29 -11.94 6.32
N PHE A 174 -6.18 -12.10 5.33
CA PHE A 174 -6.16 -13.28 4.47
C PHE A 174 -4.92 -13.36 3.58
N LEU A 175 -4.51 -12.22 2.99
CA LEU A 175 -3.30 -12.17 2.17
C LEU A 175 -2.05 -12.39 3.01
N PHE A 176 -1.99 -11.82 4.20
CA PHE A 176 -0.91 -12.04 5.16
C PHE A 176 -0.78 -13.53 5.51
N ALA A 177 -1.89 -14.18 5.88
CA ALA A 177 -1.92 -15.60 6.19
C ALA A 177 -1.49 -16.46 4.99
N ASP A 178 -1.95 -16.15 3.78
CA ASP A 178 -1.58 -16.86 2.56
C ASP A 178 -0.10 -16.69 2.21
N ARG A 179 0.47 -15.49 2.38
CA ARG A 179 1.91 -15.28 2.19
C ARG A 179 2.74 -16.03 3.23
N LEU A 180 2.31 -16.09 4.49
CA LEU A 180 3.01 -16.87 5.52
C LEU A 180 2.90 -18.34 5.24
N TRP A 181 1.73 -18.80 4.79
CA TRP A 181 1.55 -20.15 4.32
C TRP A 181 2.62 -20.44 3.28
N VAL A 182 2.69 -19.70 2.17
CA VAL A 182 3.70 -19.94 1.12
C VAL A 182 5.14 -19.92 1.65
N ALA A 183 5.52 -18.91 2.44
CA ALA A 183 6.88 -18.74 2.95
C ALA A 183 7.34 -19.85 3.92
N LEU A 184 6.40 -20.51 4.59
CA LEU A 184 6.65 -21.56 5.60
C LEU A 184 6.40 -22.98 5.06
N LYS A 185 6.33 -23.19 3.73
CA LYS A 185 5.98 -24.48 3.13
C LYS A 185 6.86 -25.66 3.58
N GLY A 186 8.12 -25.42 3.98
CA GLY A 186 9.04 -26.44 4.47
C GLY A 186 8.83 -26.87 5.93
N ASN A 187 7.99 -26.16 6.69
CA ASN A 187 7.75 -26.47 8.10
C ASN A 187 6.66 -27.53 8.29
N PRO A 188 6.70 -28.30 9.40
CA PRO A 188 5.60 -29.16 9.80
C PRO A 188 4.28 -28.40 9.87
N LEU A 189 3.17 -29.03 9.48
CA LEU A 189 1.85 -28.39 9.42
C LEU A 189 1.48 -27.72 10.76
N LYS A 190 1.70 -28.40 11.88
CA LYS A 190 1.45 -27.87 13.23
C LYS A 190 2.23 -26.57 13.46
N THR A 191 3.55 -26.59 13.25
CA THR A 191 4.42 -25.41 13.41
C THR A 191 3.99 -24.26 12.50
N ARG A 192 3.68 -24.55 11.24
CA ARG A 192 3.22 -23.55 10.26
C ARG A 192 1.91 -22.90 10.69
N LEU A 193 0.93 -23.69 11.12
CA LEU A 193 -0.35 -23.16 11.61
C LEU A 193 -0.15 -22.35 12.89
N THR A 194 0.66 -22.82 13.83
CA THR A 194 0.97 -22.08 15.06
C THR A 194 1.58 -20.71 14.76
N ILE A 195 2.59 -20.65 13.89
CA ILE A 195 3.22 -19.38 13.51
C ILE A 195 2.19 -18.45 12.85
N ILE A 196 1.37 -18.95 11.92
CA ILE A 196 0.34 -18.14 11.26
C ILE A 196 -0.66 -17.59 12.27
N LEU A 197 -1.19 -18.44 13.16
CA LEU A 197 -2.17 -18.05 14.17
C LEU A 197 -1.60 -17.04 15.16
N LEU A 198 -0.40 -17.27 15.69
CA LEU A 198 0.27 -16.32 16.58
C LEU A 198 0.55 -14.98 15.89
N SER A 199 0.93 -15.01 14.61
CA SER A 199 1.20 -13.78 13.84
C SER A 199 -0.09 -13.00 13.55
N LEU A 200 -1.17 -13.69 13.21
CA LEU A 200 -2.49 -13.08 13.04
C LEU A 200 -2.98 -12.49 14.37
N LEU A 201 -2.81 -13.23 15.48
CA LEU A 201 -3.16 -12.76 16.81
C LEU A 201 -2.35 -11.51 17.19
N ALA A 202 -1.05 -11.49 16.91
CA ALA A 202 -0.21 -10.32 17.14
C ALA A 202 -0.65 -9.10 16.33
N LEU A 203 -1.09 -9.28 15.08
CA LEU A 203 -1.66 -8.20 14.29
C LEU A 203 -3.00 -7.73 14.86
N THR A 204 -3.95 -8.64 15.07
CA THR A 204 -5.34 -8.31 15.41
C THR A 204 -5.55 -7.91 16.86
N LEU A 205 -4.68 -8.30 17.79
CA LEU A 205 -4.74 -7.84 19.18
C LEU A 205 -4.05 -6.49 19.40
N SER A 206 -3.33 -5.97 18.40
CA SER A 206 -2.75 -4.63 18.54
C SER A 206 -3.88 -3.58 18.58
N PRO A 207 -3.92 -2.69 19.60
CA PRO A 207 -4.94 -1.64 19.69
C PRO A 207 -5.01 -0.79 18.43
N ILE A 208 -3.86 -0.54 17.80
CA ILE A 208 -3.74 0.23 16.56
C ILE A 208 -4.40 -0.49 15.39
N PHE A 209 -4.25 -1.81 15.23
CA PHE A 209 -4.92 -2.53 14.17
C PHE A 209 -6.43 -2.56 14.39
N LEU A 210 -6.89 -2.87 15.61
CA LEU A 210 -8.32 -2.86 15.94
C LEU A 210 -8.94 -1.50 15.69
N HIS A 211 -8.22 -0.43 16.04
CA HIS A 211 -8.57 0.92 15.68
C HIS A 211 -8.71 1.00 14.15
N HIS A 212 -7.62 0.92 13.40
CA HIS A 212 -7.67 1.17 11.96
C HIS A 212 -8.56 0.21 11.15
N PHE A 213 -8.95 -0.95 11.70
CA PHE A 213 -9.92 -1.87 11.11
C PHE A 213 -11.35 -1.30 11.10
N PHE A 214 -11.74 -0.56 12.14
CA PHE A 214 -13.08 0.00 12.29
C PHE A 214 -13.16 1.52 12.10
N TYR A 215 -12.05 2.25 12.09
CA TYR A 215 -12.02 3.69 11.75
C TYR A 215 -11.69 3.91 10.27
N LEU A 216 -12.44 4.79 9.60
CA LEU A 216 -12.14 5.18 8.22
C LEU A 216 -10.84 5.99 8.20
N HIS A 217 -9.74 5.38 7.74
CA HIS A 217 -8.43 6.02 7.68
C HIS A 217 -7.53 5.41 6.59
N ALA A 218 -6.65 6.22 6.03
CA ALA A 218 -5.62 5.86 5.04
C ALA A 218 -4.64 4.73 5.43
N ASN A 219 -4.30 4.58 6.71
CA ASN A 219 -3.12 3.77 7.07
C ASN A 219 -3.31 2.27 6.86
N LEU A 220 -4.52 1.73 7.08
CA LEU A 220 -4.79 0.32 6.83
C LEU A 220 -4.68 -0.02 5.36
N ALA A 221 -5.29 0.81 4.52
CA ALA A 221 -5.20 0.66 3.07
C ALA A 221 -3.74 0.80 2.60
N ALA A 222 -3.03 1.84 3.06
CA ALA A 222 -1.62 2.03 2.77
C ALA A 222 -0.75 0.84 3.21
N GLY A 223 -0.96 0.33 4.43
CA GLY A 223 -0.23 -0.84 4.95
C GLY A 223 -0.51 -2.12 4.17
N LEU A 224 -1.75 -2.34 3.75
CA LEU A 224 -2.13 -3.44 2.86
C LEU A 224 -1.37 -3.37 1.53
N TYR A 225 -1.36 -2.22 0.87
CA TYR A 225 -0.72 -2.10 -0.45
C TYR A 225 0.80 -2.06 -0.36
N LEU A 226 1.37 -1.51 0.71
CA LEU A 226 2.81 -1.62 0.97
C LEU A 226 3.22 -3.07 1.21
N PHE A 227 2.48 -3.81 2.04
CA PHE A 227 2.70 -5.24 2.28
C PHE A 227 2.60 -6.07 0.99
N LEU A 228 1.56 -5.83 0.18
CA LEU A 228 1.40 -6.47 -1.13
C LEU A 228 2.55 -6.15 -2.07
N PHE A 229 2.95 -4.88 -2.19
CA PHE A 229 4.07 -4.48 -3.02
C PHE A 229 5.36 -5.20 -2.60
N ILE A 230 5.70 -5.19 -1.30
CA ILE A 230 6.94 -5.78 -0.79
C ILE A 230 6.95 -7.29 -1.05
N THR A 231 5.87 -8.01 -0.68
CA THR A 231 5.81 -9.47 -0.83
C THR A 231 5.78 -9.92 -2.29
N LEU A 232 5.03 -9.23 -3.15
CA LEU A 232 4.97 -9.55 -4.58
C LEU A 232 6.27 -9.19 -5.31
N SER A 233 6.89 -8.07 -4.95
CA SER A 233 8.22 -7.69 -5.47
C SER A 233 9.26 -8.72 -5.07
N GLY A 234 9.21 -9.22 -3.83
CA GLY A 234 10.01 -10.36 -3.38
C GLY A 234 9.87 -11.59 -4.27
N SER A 235 8.64 -12.04 -4.46
CA SER A 235 8.34 -13.18 -5.33
C SER A 235 8.80 -12.93 -6.77
N TYR A 236 8.75 -11.69 -7.26
CA TYR A 236 9.31 -11.32 -8.57
C TYR A 236 10.84 -11.35 -8.59
N VAL A 237 11.53 -10.86 -7.55
CA VAL A 237 13.00 -10.89 -7.46
C VAL A 237 13.51 -12.32 -7.58
N GLU A 238 12.84 -13.24 -6.88
CA GLU A 238 13.20 -14.66 -6.81
C GLU A 238 12.87 -15.41 -8.10
N ASN A 239 11.63 -15.25 -8.59
CA ASN A 239 11.15 -16.10 -9.68
C ASN A 239 11.28 -15.45 -11.07
N LYS A 240 11.52 -14.13 -11.14
CA LYS A 240 11.56 -13.31 -12.37
C LYS A 240 10.30 -13.37 -13.23
N LYS A 241 9.19 -13.85 -12.67
CA LYS A 241 7.91 -14.05 -13.35
C LYS A 241 7.09 -12.76 -13.43
N GLN A 242 6.76 -12.32 -14.65
CA GLN A 242 6.10 -11.02 -14.90
C GLN A 242 4.76 -10.84 -14.20
N PHE A 243 4.06 -11.92 -13.87
CA PHE A 243 2.76 -11.79 -13.24
C PHE A 243 2.81 -11.26 -11.80
N PHE A 244 3.95 -11.37 -11.12
CA PHE A 244 4.15 -10.73 -9.82
C PHE A 244 4.42 -9.22 -9.96
N LEU A 245 4.99 -8.80 -11.11
CA LEU A 245 5.39 -7.42 -11.32
C LEU A 245 4.20 -6.45 -11.39
N TRP A 246 3.21 -6.76 -12.23
CA TRP A 246 2.08 -5.82 -12.45
C TRP A 246 1.24 -5.57 -11.19
N PRO A 247 0.85 -6.58 -10.41
CA PRO A 247 0.14 -6.35 -9.15
C PRO A 247 1.04 -5.67 -8.11
N ALA A 248 2.36 -5.89 -8.12
CA ALA A 248 3.29 -5.15 -7.27
C ALA A 248 3.30 -3.66 -7.63
N LEU A 249 3.50 -3.31 -8.90
CA LEU A 249 3.50 -1.91 -9.36
C LEU A 249 2.16 -1.21 -9.11
N LEU A 250 1.04 -1.91 -9.34
CA LEU A 250 -0.29 -1.42 -9.00
C LEU A 250 -0.43 -1.14 -7.50
N SER A 251 0.09 -2.04 -6.65
CA SER A 251 0.09 -1.84 -5.19
C SER A 251 0.96 -0.66 -4.79
N LEU A 252 2.14 -0.48 -5.40
CA LEU A 252 3.03 0.65 -5.14
C LEU A 252 2.39 2.00 -5.52
N LEU A 253 1.77 2.05 -6.70
CA LEU A 253 1.04 3.22 -7.16
C LEU A 253 -0.13 3.53 -6.22
N THR A 254 -0.92 2.51 -5.86
CA THR A 254 -2.07 2.68 -4.96
C THR A 254 -1.64 3.15 -3.57
N PHE A 255 -0.57 2.58 -3.01
CA PHE A 255 0.03 3.04 -1.75
C PHE A 255 0.38 4.54 -1.81
N SER A 256 1.02 4.98 -2.90
CA SER A 256 1.40 6.39 -3.11
C SER A 256 0.21 7.33 -3.31
N LEU A 257 -0.91 6.82 -3.82
CA LEU A 257 -2.14 7.58 -4.01
C LEU A 257 -3.06 7.56 -2.78
N ILE A 258 -2.77 6.73 -1.78
CA ILE A 258 -3.50 6.72 -0.50
C ILE A 258 -2.88 7.70 0.49
N CYS A 259 -1.56 7.90 0.45
CA CYS A 259 -0.85 8.83 1.32
C CYS A 259 0.23 9.55 0.51
N ILE A 260 0.35 10.87 0.67
CA ILE A 260 1.25 11.71 -0.13
C ILE A 260 2.71 11.37 0.13
N GLU A 261 3.05 11.12 1.40
CA GLU A 261 4.35 10.63 1.86
C GLU A 261 4.72 9.30 1.20
N GLY A 262 3.71 8.50 0.85
CA GLY A 262 3.86 7.23 0.13
C GLY A 262 4.61 7.39 -1.20
N THR A 263 4.56 8.57 -1.83
CA THR A 263 5.30 8.86 -3.07
C THR A 263 6.81 8.79 -2.88
N PHE A 264 7.32 9.38 -1.80
CA PHE A 264 8.75 9.33 -1.48
C PHE A 264 9.20 7.88 -1.26
N PHE A 265 8.44 7.15 -0.44
CA PHE A 265 8.71 5.74 -0.19
C PHE A 265 8.60 4.89 -1.46
N ALA A 266 7.67 5.20 -2.36
CA ALA A 266 7.53 4.48 -3.61
C ALA A 266 8.75 4.63 -4.52
N LEU A 267 9.31 5.83 -4.65
CA LEU A 267 10.55 6.04 -5.41
C LEU A 267 11.73 5.31 -4.77
N LEU A 268 11.85 5.33 -3.43
CA LEU A 268 12.88 4.58 -2.71
C LEU A 268 12.76 3.07 -2.98
N PHE A 269 11.56 2.52 -2.78
CA PHE A 269 11.31 1.10 -2.97
C PHE A 269 11.47 0.66 -4.42
N LEU A 270 11.01 1.46 -5.37
CA LEU A 270 11.19 1.20 -6.79
C LEU A 270 12.67 1.17 -7.17
N SER A 271 13.45 2.14 -6.66
CA SER A 271 14.90 2.18 -6.84
C SER A 271 15.55 0.89 -6.32
N TYR A 272 15.31 0.58 -5.04
CA TYR A 272 15.87 -0.62 -4.41
C TYR A 272 15.51 -1.90 -5.17
N PHE A 273 14.25 -2.01 -5.59
CA PHE A 273 13.75 -3.13 -6.35
C PHE A 273 14.41 -3.27 -7.73
N ILE A 274 14.64 -2.17 -8.45
CA ILE A 274 15.39 -2.17 -9.72
C ILE A 274 16.82 -2.66 -9.48
N GLY A 275 17.51 -2.08 -8.48
CA GLY A 275 18.87 -2.47 -8.13
C GLY A 275 18.99 -3.95 -7.71
N LYS A 276 17.96 -4.51 -7.05
CA LYS A 276 17.97 -5.92 -6.64
C LYS A 276 17.56 -6.86 -7.77
N SER A 277 16.57 -6.49 -8.57
CA SER A 277 15.97 -7.39 -9.57
C SER A 277 16.68 -7.39 -10.92
N HIS A 278 17.47 -6.36 -11.26
CA HIS A 278 18.09 -6.16 -12.58
C HIS A 278 17.11 -6.42 -13.72
N PRO A 279 16.01 -5.68 -13.79
CA PRO A 279 15.03 -5.88 -14.86
C PRO A 279 15.67 -5.55 -16.21
N ASP A 280 15.25 -6.27 -17.24
CA ASP A 280 15.53 -5.92 -18.64
C ASP A 280 14.87 -4.59 -19.02
N ALA A 281 15.33 -3.99 -20.11
CA ALA A 281 14.90 -2.67 -20.59
C ALA A 281 13.37 -2.53 -20.66
N ARG A 282 12.68 -3.54 -21.22
CA ARG A 282 11.21 -3.51 -21.34
C ARG A 282 10.51 -3.42 -19.98
N ARG A 283 11.03 -4.13 -18.97
CA ARG A 283 10.46 -4.12 -17.62
C ARG A 283 10.79 -2.83 -16.89
N ARG A 284 11.97 -2.24 -17.10
CA ARG A 284 12.30 -0.90 -16.57
C ARG A 284 11.36 0.18 -17.10
N VAL A 285 11.09 0.18 -18.41
CA VAL A 285 10.12 1.10 -19.01
C VAL A 285 8.72 0.90 -18.39
N SER A 286 8.32 -0.35 -18.15
CA SER A 286 7.04 -0.64 -17.48
C SER A 286 7.01 -0.12 -16.04
N MET A 287 8.13 -0.24 -15.32
CA MET A 287 8.28 0.29 -13.96
C MET A 287 8.24 1.83 -13.92
N ALA A 288 8.72 2.49 -14.98
CA ALA A 288 8.67 3.96 -15.12
C ALA A 288 7.24 4.51 -15.22
N LEU A 289 6.23 3.65 -15.47
CA LEU A 289 4.83 4.05 -15.45
C LEU A 289 4.38 4.56 -14.07
N VAL A 290 4.89 3.98 -12.97
CA VAL A 290 4.54 4.41 -11.61
C VAL A 290 4.95 5.88 -11.37
N PRO A 291 6.23 6.26 -11.48
CA PRO A 291 6.64 7.65 -11.29
C PRO A 291 6.04 8.59 -12.34
N LEU A 292 5.79 8.12 -13.58
CA LEU A 292 5.10 8.95 -14.59
C LEU A 292 3.70 9.36 -14.12
N LEU A 293 2.89 8.38 -13.71
CA LEU A 293 1.51 8.64 -13.27
C LEU A 293 1.46 9.48 -12.00
N LEU A 294 2.39 9.27 -11.07
CA LEU A 294 2.53 10.12 -9.89
C LEU A 294 2.94 11.54 -10.27
N GLY A 295 3.90 11.71 -11.18
CA GLY A 295 4.34 13.01 -11.67
C GLY A 295 3.18 13.82 -12.26
N LEU A 296 2.40 13.20 -13.15
CA LEU A 296 1.21 13.82 -13.73
C LEU A 296 0.16 14.18 -12.68
N TRP A 297 -0.04 13.33 -11.68
CA TRP A 297 -0.96 13.59 -10.57
C TRP A 297 -0.54 14.81 -9.75
N PHE A 298 0.73 14.88 -9.33
CA PHE A 298 1.25 15.98 -8.52
C PHE A 298 1.31 17.31 -9.27
N ILE A 299 1.69 17.29 -10.55
CA ILE A 299 1.62 18.48 -11.40
C ILE A 299 0.17 18.97 -11.46
N ARG A 300 -0.80 18.06 -11.64
CA ARG A 300 -2.21 18.46 -11.64
C ARG A 300 -2.61 19.07 -10.30
N LEU A 301 -2.24 18.46 -9.17
CA LEU A 301 -2.53 18.99 -7.85
C LEU A 301 -2.00 20.42 -7.67
N ALA A 302 -0.79 20.71 -8.16
CA ALA A 302 -0.19 22.04 -8.09
C ALA A 302 -1.08 23.13 -8.70
N PHE A 303 -1.88 22.80 -9.71
CA PHE A 303 -2.79 23.74 -10.37
C PHE A 303 -4.21 23.79 -9.77
N VAL A 304 -4.54 22.94 -8.79
CA VAL A 304 -5.91 22.83 -8.23
C VAL A 304 -5.95 23.12 -6.72
N ILE A 305 -4.81 23.08 -6.02
CA ILE A 305 -4.72 23.45 -4.60
C ILE A 305 -4.87 24.99 -4.50
N PRO A 306 -5.88 25.50 -3.76
CA PRO A 306 -6.30 26.91 -3.87
C PRO A 306 -5.37 27.93 -3.20
N THR A 307 -4.44 27.53 -2.33
CA THR A 307 -3.38 28.37 -1.73
C THR A 307 -2.45 27.45 -0.92
N PRO A 308 -1.24 27.89 -0.50
CA PRO A 308 -0.40 27.08 0.39
C PRO A 308 -1.15 26.77 1.69
N HIS A 309 -1.49 25.49 1.88
CA HIS A 309 -1.89 24.92 3.17
C HIS A 309 -0.66 24.33 3.88
N ASP A 310 -0.77 24.11 5.19
CA ASP A 310 0.34 23.73 6.07
C ASP A 310 1.09 22.43 5.69
N TRP A 311 0.54 21.56 4.84
CA TRP A 311 1.08 20.22 4.56
C TRP A 311 1.64 20.02 3.14
N LEU A 312 0.97 20.54 2.11
CA LEU A 312 1.45 20.47 0.72
C LEU A 312 1.04 21.74 -0.01
N SER A 313 2.02 22.59 -0.29
CA SER A 313 1.83 23.81 -1.09
C SER A 313 1.77 23.49 -2.59
N PRO A 314 1.16 24.37 -3.41
CA PRO A 314 1.22 24.24 -4.87
C PRO A 314 2.65 24.08 -5.41
N VAL A 315 3.61 24.81 -4.82
CA VAL A 315 5.04 24.74 -5.17
C VAL A 315 5.59 23.35 -4.87
N LEU A 316 5.39 22.85 -3.65
CA LEU A 316 5.89 21.53 -3.25
C LEU A 316 5.25 20.41 -4.07
N ALA A 317 3.95 20.52 -4.39
CA ALA A 317 3.27 19.60 -5.30
C ALA A 317 3.91 19.61 -6.70
N PHE A 318 4.22 20.80 -7.23
CA PHE A 318 4.90 20.93 -8.52
C PHE A 318 6.30 20.30 -8.49
N GLU A 319 7.08 20.56 -7.44
CA GLU A 319 8.42 19.99 -7.24
C GLU A 319 8.38 18.47 -7.14
N MET A 320 7.46 17.90 -6.36
CA MET A 320 7.24 16.46 -6.28
C MET A 320 6.89 15.88 -7.65
N GLY A 321 6.02 16.58 -8.41
CA GLY A 321 5.63 16.21 -9.75
C GLY A 321 6.81 16.16 -10.72
N MET A 322 7.62 17.23 -10.75
CA MET A 322 8.82 17.32 -11.56
C MET A 322 9.87 16.29 -11.15
N GLY A 323 10.06 16.04 -9.86
CA GLY A 323 10.96 14.99 -9.36
C GLY A 323 10.55 13.60 -9.86
N CYS A 324 9.26 13.29 -9.86
CA CYS A 324 8.74 12.03 -10.40
C CYS A 324 8.93 11.91 -11.93
N LEU A 325 8.69 12.99 -12.68
CA LEU A 325 8.95 13.01 -14.13
C LEU A 325 10.44 12.87 -14.45
N PHE A 326 11.30 13.57 -13.71
CA PHE A 326 12.75 13.44 -13.82
C PHE A 326 13.18 11.98 -13.57
N TYR A 327 12.69 11.37 -12.49
CA TYR A 327 12.97 9.97 -12.19
C TYR A 327 12.49 9.03 -13.30
N THR A 328 11.35 9.31 -13.92
CA THR A 328 10.84 8.59 -15.10
C THR A 328 11.82 8.66 -16.27
N VAL A 329 12.29 9.86 -16.61
CA VAL A 329 13.27 10.07 -17.69
C VAL A 329 14.56 9.32 -17.39
N VAL A 330 15.07 9.40 -16.16
CA VAL A 330 16.26 8.66 -15.73
C VAL A 330 16.08 7.15 -15.93
N LEU A 331 14.94 6.59 -15.51
CA LEU A 331 14.66 5.15 -15.69
C LEU A 331 14.58 4.74 -17.16
N VAL A 332 13.94 5.55 -18.01
CA VAL A 332 13.82 5.28 -19.44
C VAL A 332 15.22 5.35 -20.09
N LEU A 333 16.00 6.40 -19.83
CA LEU A 333 17.37 6.52 -20.35
C LEU A 333 18.27 5.38 -19.87
N PHE A 334 18.17 5.00 -18.59
CA PHE A 334 18.89 3.86 -18.01
C PHE A 334 18.44 2.51 -18.54
N SER A 335 17.33 2.44 -19.28
CA SER A 335 16.94 1.23 -19.99
C SER A 335 17.78 0.98 -21.24
N PHE A 336 18.47 2.01 -21.75
CA PHE A 336 19.25 1.95 -22.98
C PHE A 336 20.77 2.01 -22.78
N THR A 337 21.26 2.22 -21.54
CA THR A 337 22.69 2.39 -21.26
C THR A 337 23.30 1.20 -20.50
N LYS A 338 24.51 0.78 -20.93
CA LYS A 338 25.28 -0.26 -20.21
C LYS A 338 25.77 0.23 -18.83
N SER A 339 25.97 1.54 -18.67
CA SER A 339 26.36 2.19 -17.41
C SER A 339 25.34 2.02 -16.29
N ALA A 340 24.09 1.67 -16.61
CA ALA A 340 23.05 1.41 -15.62
C ALA A 340 23.43 0.28 -14.65
N GLN A 341 24.27 -0.68 -15.06
CA GLN A 341 24.73 -1.75 -14.17
C GLN A 341 25.58 -1.23 -12.99
N GLN A 342 26.36 -0.16 -13.19
CA GLN A 342 27.17 0.42 -12.12
C GLN A 342 26.28 1.16 -11.11
N VAL A 343 25.31 1.92 -11.60
CA VAL A 343 24.34 2.64 -10.78
C VAL A 343 23.46 1.66 -9.99
N GLU A 344 23.05 0.54 -10.58
CA GLU A 344 22.31 -0.51 -9.89
C GLU A 344 23.09 -1.11 -8.71
N ARG A 345 24.43 -1.26 -8.83
CA ARG A 345 25.26 -1.71 -7.72
C ARG A 345 25.27 -0.72 -6.55
N LEU A 346 25.26 0.59 -6.85
CA LEU A 346 25.15 1.62 -5.84
C LEU A 346 23.75 1.62 -5.19
N ILE A 347 22.69 1.50 -5.99
CA ILE A 347 21.31 1.47 -5.50
C ILE A 347 21.04 0.26 -4.60
N ARG A 348 21.72 -0.88 -4.81
CA ARG A 348 21.64 -2.01 -3.86
C ARG A 348 22.11 -1.66 -2.45
N LYS A 349 22.98 -0.65 -2.32
CA LYS A 349 23.45 -0.13 -1.03
C LYS A 349 22.55 0.96 -0.46
N LEU A 350 21.42 1.28 -1.11
CA LEU A 350 20.50 2.33 -0.66
C LEU A 350 20.08 2.21 0.82
N PRO A 351 19.79 1.02 1.40
CA PRO A 351 19.52 0.91 2.83
C PRO A 351 20.68 1.44 3.70
N TRP A 352 21.92 1.13 3.32
CA TRP A 352 23.12 1.58 4.03
C TRP A 352 23.41 3.06 3.81
N ILE A 353 23.14 3.57 2.60
CA ILE A 353 23.24 5.00 2.31
C ILE A 353 22.26 5.79 3.18
N LEU A 354 21.00 5.31 3.30
CA LEU A 354 20.00 5.94 4.16
C LEU A 354 20.37 5.84 5.65
N ALA A 355 20.93 4.71 6.09
CA ALA A 355 21.43 4.57 7.45
C ALA A 355 22.59 5.55 7.74
N GLY A 356 23.54 5.70 6.82
CA GLY A 356 24.62 6.69 6.92
C GLY A 356 24.10 8.12 6.91
N ALA A 357 23.14 8.45 6.04
CA ALA A 357 22.49 9.75 6.01
C ALA A 357 21.75 10.05 7.32
N LEU A 358 21.12 9.03 7.93
CA LEU A 358 20.49 9.17 9.23
C LEU A 358 21.52 9.53 10.30
N VAL A 359 22.65 8.81 10.37
CA VAL A 359 23.76 9.14 11.30
C VAL A 359 24.25 10.58 11.09
N ILE A 360 24.46 10.99 9.85
CA ILE A 360 24.85 12.38 9.52
C ILE A 360 23.78 13.37 10.00
N SER A 361 22.49 13.04 9.86
CA SER A 361 21.41 13.91 10.33
C SER A 361 21.40 14.11 11.85
N PHE A 362 21.83 13.11 12.63
CA PHE A 362 22.03 13.25 14.09
C PHE A 362 23.17 14.22 14.43
N ILE A 363 24.14 14.39 13.53
CA ILE A 363 25.23 15.37 13.70
C ILE A 363 24.77 16.77 13.29
N VAL A 364 24.04 16.89 12.17
CA VAL A 364 23.63 18.19 11.60
C VAL A 364 22.43 18.80 12.35
N LYS A 365 21.47 17.97 12.80
CA LYS A 365 20.25 18.42 13.50
C LYS A 365 20.02 17.61 14.80
N PRO A 366 20.96 17.64 15.77
CA PRO A 366 20.93 16.77 16.94
C PRO A 366 19.68 16.94 17.78
N LEU A 367 19.23 18.18 18.02
CA LEU A 367 18.07 18.46 18.87
C LEU A 367 16.75 17.91 18.29
N LEU A 368 16.51 18.09 16.98
CA LEU A 368 15.30 17.61 16.32
C LEU A 368 15.28 16.07 16.21
N GLN A 369 16.44 15.47 15.95
CA GLN A 369 16.58 14.02 15.91
C GLN A 369 16.45 13.40 17.30
N TRP A 370 17.01 14.05 18.32
CA TRP A 370 16.86 13.62 19.71
C TRP A 370 15.42 13.73 20.20
N HIS A 371 14.73 14.84 19.89
CA HIS A 371 13.30 14.98 20.19
C HIS A 371 12.48 13.88 19.52
N SER A 372 12.76 13.61 18.24
CA SER A 372 12.05 12.55 17.52
C SER A 372 12.32 11.15 18.10
N LEU A 373 13.56 10.87 18.49
CA LEU A 373 13.94 9.63 19.14
C LEU A 373 13.31 9.49 20.53
N LEU A 374 13.30 10.56 21.33
CA LEU A 374 12.72 10.55 22.67
C LEU A 374 11.19 10.38 22.62
N ALA A 375 10.52 11.05 21.68
CA ALA A 375 9.09 10.85 21.45
C ALA A 375 8.80 9.40 21.04
N LEU A 376 9.61 8.82 20.15
CA LEU A 376 9.54 7.40 19.79
C LEU A 376 9.70 6.50 21.03
N LEU A 377 10.75 6.71 21.85
CA LEU A 377 11.03 5.97 23.09
C LEU A 377 9.91 6.14 24.14
N THR A 378 9.28 7.31 24.19
CA THR A 378 8.17 7.61 25.10
C THR A 378 6.90 6.86 24.69
N ALA A 379 6.57 6.90 23.39
CA ALA A 379 5.48 6.13 22.79
C ALA A 379 5.65 4.61 23.02
N LEU A 380 6.91 4.19 22.98
CA LEU A 380 7.39 2.83 23.08
C LEU A 380 7.22 2.20 24.46
N PHE A 381 7.78 2.86 25.47
CA PHE A 381 7.97 2.27 26.80
C PHE A 381 7.01 2.82 27.85
N PHE A 382 6.44 4.01 27.63
CA PHE A 382 5.75 4.73 28.68
C PHE A 382 4.26 4.90 28.40
N THR A 383 3.87 5.32 27.19
CA THR A 383 2.43 5.54 26.90
C THR A 383 1.70 4.27 26.50
N GLY A 384 2.42 3.25 26.01
CA GLY A 384 1.83 1.95 25.67
C GLY A 384 0.82 1.98 24.52
N GLU A 385 0.61 3.13 23.87
CA GLU A 385 -0.34 3.32 22.76
C GLU A 385 -0.04 2.40 21.56
N TRP A 386 1.15 1.80 21.55
CA TRP A 386 1.69 0.95 20.51
C TRP A 386 1.84 -0.53 20.87
N GLY A 387 1.64 -0.90 22.14
CA GLY A 387 1.67 -2.29 22.61
C GLY A 387 2.82 -3.16 22.10
N LEU A 388 2.51 -4.44 21.83
CA LEU A 388 3.45 -5.51 21.48
C LEU A 388 4.22 -5.29 20.15
N VAL A 389 3.76 -4.34 19.32
CA VAL A 389 4.31 -4.01 17.98
C VAL A 389 5.80 -3.65 18.04
N TRP A 390 6.20 -2.96 19.09
CA TRP A 390 7.57 -2.50 19.21
C TRP A 390 8.53 -3.54 19.77
N TYR A 391 8.08 -4.43 20.64
CA TYR A 391 8.88 -5.60 21.04
C TYR A 391 9.15 -6.50 19.83
N VAL A 392 8.19 -6.56 18.92
CA VAL A 392 8.29 -7.20 17.60
C VAL A 392 9.26 -6.42 16.69
N ILE A 393 9.23 -5.08 16.64
CA ILE A 393 10.21 -4.26 15.89
C ILE A 393 11.62 -4.42 16.45
N PHE A 394 11.81 -4.31 17.75
CA PHE A 394 13.12 -4.44 18.41
C PHE A 394 13.63 -5.87 18.40
N ALA A 395 12.76 -6.87 18.52
CA ALA A 395 13.13 -8.25 18.24
C ALA A 395 13.54 -8.43 16.78
N ALA A 396 12.90 -7.75 15.82
CA ALA A 396 13.28 -7.81 14.41
C ALA A 396 14.62 -7.12 14.14
N ILE A 397 14.84 -5.94 14.70
CA ILE A 397 16.11 -5.20 14.60
C ILE A 397 17.21 -6.01 15.29
N GLY A 398 16.99 -6.46 16.52
CA GLY A 398 17.91 -7.33 17.27
C GLY A 398 18.21 -8.63 16.53
N TRP A 399 17.21 -9.25 15.89
CA TRP A 399 17.37 -10.49 15.11
C TRP A 399 18.10 -10.27 13.77
N VAL A 400 17.84 -9.16 13.07
CA VAL A 400 18.56 -8.73 11.85
C VAL A 400 20.04 -8.51 12.15
N PHE A 401 20.36 -7.90 13.31
CA PHE A 401 21.73 -7.71 13.75
C PHE A 401 22.39 -9.02 14.22
N TRP A 402 21.62 -9.98 14.73
CA TRP A 402 22.14 -11.20 15.32
C TRP A 402 22.31 -12.38 14.35
N GLN A 403 21.53 -12.44 13.27
CA GLN A 403 21.62 -13.57 12.34
C GLN A 403 22.50 -13.27 11.12
N LYS A 404 23.57 -14.08 10.99
CA LYS A 404 24.12 -14.52 9.69
C LYS A 404 23.01 -15.28 8.91
N ILE A 405 22.00 -14.59 8.39
CA ILE A 405 20.89 -15.23 7.66
C ILE A 405 21.41 -15.69 6.30
N GLY A 406 21.41 -17.01 6.11
CA GLY A 406 21.75 -17.67 4.84
C GLY A 406 20.89 -17.22 3.66
N LYS A 407 21.32 -17.61 2.46
CA LYS A 407 20.79 -17.21 1.14
C LYS A 407 19.35 -17.70 0.85
N THR A 408 18.34 -17.26 1.60
CA THR A 408 16.93 -17.57 1.29
C THR A 408 16.04 -16.33 1.16
N GLU A 409 14.82 -16.54 0.65
CA GLU A 409 13.77 -15.57 0.27
C GLU A 409 13.55 -14.37 1.21
N THR A 410 14.02 -14.40 2.45
CA THR A 410 13.86 -13.30 3.43
C THR A 410 14.86 -12.14 3.26
N HIS A 411 15.87 -12.28 2.40
CA HIS A 411 16.96 -11.30 2.26
C HIS A 411 16.50 -9.90 1.78
N TYR A 412 15.32 -9.76 1.18
CA TYR A 412 14.82 -8.44 0.72
C TYR A 412 13.94 -7.72 1.74
N LEU A 413 13.31 -8.44 2.69
CA LEU A 413 12.35 -7.88 3.64
C LEU A 413 13.02 -6.95 4.67
N GLY A 414 14.12 -7.41 5.28
CA GLY A 414 14.89 -6.63 6.25
C GLY A 414 15.34 -5.27 5.70
N PRO A 415 16.02 -5.23 4.53
CA PRO A 415 16.37 -3.97 3.87
C PRO A 415 15.18 -3.04 3.62
N CYS A 416 14.02 -3.56 3.22
CA CYS A 416 12.82 -2.73 3.04
C CYS A 416 12.34 -2.08 4.34
N ILE A 417 12.37 -2.83 5.45
CA ILE A 417 11.99 -2.32 6.78
C ILE A 417 12.98 -1.23 7.23
N VAL A 418 14.29 -1.47 7.06
CA VAL A 418 15.34 -0.49 7.37
C VAL A 418 15.18 0.77 6.53
N MET A 419 14.97 0.64 5.22
CA MET A 419 14.75 1.78 4.33
C MET A 419 13.52 2.60 4.74
N TYR A 420 12.42 1.94 5.12
CA TYR A 420 11.21 2.63 5.59
C TYR A 420 11.50 3.41 6.87
N GLY A 421 12.11 2.76 7.87
CA GLY A 421 12.45 3.39 9.15
C GLY A 421 13.44 4.56 9.01
N CYS A 422 14.53 4.36 8.26
CA CYS A 422 15.49 5.44 7.99
C CYS A 422 14.85 6.59 7.20
N GLY A 423 14.05 6.27 6.18
CA GLY A 423 13.32 7.27 5.40
C GLY A 423 12.39 8.10 6.28
N LEU A 424 11.62 7.45 7.16
CA LEU A 424 10.73 8.11 8.10
C LEU A 424 11.47 9.07 9.05
N MET A 425 12.59 8.62 9.63
CA MET A 425 13.39 9.46 10.52
C MET A 425 14.07 10.63 9.79
N LEU A 426 14.44 10.45 8.53
CA LEU A 426 15.06 11.51 7.72
C LEU A 426 14.07 12.60 7.31
N ILE A 427 12.79 12.25 7.09
CA ILE A 427 11.75 13.23 6.74
C ILE A 427 11.16 13.91 7.99
N SER A 428 11.25 13.29 9.16
CA SER A 428 10.69 13.80 10.42
C SER A 428 11.04 15.26 10.76
N PRO A 429 12.32 15.71 10.66
CA PRO A 429 12.67 17.10 10.95
C PRO A 429 12.00 18.14 10.04
N TRP A 430 11.50 17.72 8.88
CA TRP A 430 10.84 18.58 7.90
C TRP A 430 9.31 18.61 8.10
N MET A 431 8.77 17.73 8.94
CA MET A 431 7.35 17.64 9.29
C MET A 431 7.06 18.10 10.73
N GLY A 432 7.94 18.94 11.31
CA GLY A 432 7.77 19.45 12.67
C GLY A 432 8.27 18.51 13.78
N GLY A 433 8.95 17.41 13.43
CA GLY A 433 9.42 16.39 14.39
C GLY A 433 8.41 15.26 14.60
N TYR A 434 8.89 14.13 15.14
CA TYR A 434 8.04 12.98 15.45
C TYR A 434 7.17 13.30 16.68
N ASP A 435 5.86 13.29 16.52
CA ASP A 435 4.90 13.35 17.63
C ASP A 435 4.39 11.93 17.95
N ALA A 436 4.53 11.57 19.23
CA ALA A 436 4.18 10.28 19.81
C ALA A 436 2.69 10.09 20.05
N SER A 437 1.85 11.13 19.90
CA SER A 437 0.40 11.01 20.08
C SER A 437 -0.20 10.00 19.09
N SER A 438 -1.17 9.17 19.49
CA SER A 438 -1.88 8.24 18.61
C SER A 438 -2.44 8.86 17.32
N THR A 439 -2.67 10.17 17.33
CA THR A 439 -3.07 10.99 16.17
C THR A 439 -1.91 11.55 15.35
N GLY A 440 -0.67 11.48 15.84
CA GLY A 440 0.54 11.99 15.20
C GLY A 440 0.85 11.31 13.86
N TRP A 441 1.33 12.10 12.91
CA TRP A 441 1.60 11.68 11.52
C TRP A 441 2.59 10.50 11.44
N ALA A 442 3.58 10.45 12.34
CA ALA A 442 4.58 9.39 12.33
C ALA A 442 4.03 8.06 12.91
N ASN A 443 3.05 8.15 13.80
CA ASN A 443 2.34 6.98 14.29
C ASN A 443 1.48 6.32 13.19
N ARG A 444 0.93 7.15 12.31
CA ARG A 444 0.18 6.71 11.14
C ARG A 444 1.07 5.96 10.14
N LEU A 445 2.29 6.44 9.92
CA LEU A 445 3.25 5.84 8.99
C LEU A 445 3.81 4.50 9.49
N MET A 446 4.16 4.39 10.77
CA MET A 446 4.65 3.13 11.34
C MET A 446 3.61 1.99 11.29
N PHE A 447 2.30 2.29 11.32
CA PHE A 447 1.27 1.27 11.09
C PHE A 447 1.33 0.69 9.66
N GLN A 448 1.75 1.47 8.66
CA GLN A 448 1.82 1.01 7.27
C GLN A 448 2.86 -0.10 7.09
N ILE A 449 3.98 -0.04 7.82
CA ILE A 449 5.04 -1.06 7.74
C ILE A 449 4.80 -2.25 8.69
N PHE A 450 3.91 -2.11 9.68
CA PHE A 450 3.67 -3.10 10.72
C PHE A 450 3.33 -4.51 10.19
N PRO A 451 2.42 -4.70 9.20
CA PRO A 451 2.17 -6.02 8.64
C PRO A 451 3.42 -6.66 8.03
N THR A 452 4.24 -5.88 7.33
CA THR A 452 5.50 -6.36 6.73
C THR A 452 6.50 -6.81 7.79
N LEU A 453 6.54 -6.11 8.92
CA LEU A 453 7.42 -6.43 10.02
C LEU A 453 7.00 -7.75 10.71
N VAL A 454 5.73 -7.90 11.09
CA VAL A 454 5.24 -9.15 11.69
C VAL A 454 5.49 -10.32 10.74
N PHE A 455 5.28 -10.10 9.44
CA PHE A 455 5.60 -11.08 8.41
C PHE A 455 7.07 -11.48 8.42
N TYR A 456 7.98 -10.49 8.41
CA TYR A 456 9.42 -10.72 8.44
C TYR A 456 9.85 -11.57 9.64
N LEU A 457 9.33 -11.27 10.82
CA LEU A 457 9.62 -12.03 12.04
C LEU A 457 9.11 -13.46 11.99
N ALA A 458 7.86 -13.63 11.59
CA ALA A 458 7.24 -14.95 11.50
C ALA A 458 8.02 -15.88 10.55
N VAL A 459 8.43 -15.37 9.39
CA VAL A 459 9.25 -16.13 8.45
C VAL A 459 10.66 -16.39 9.01
N SER A 460 11.25 -15.42 9.69
CA SER A 460 12.59 -15.55 10.29
C SER A 460 12.63 -16.59 11.42
N MET A 461 11.59 -16.65 12.25
CA MET A 461 11.43 -17.67 13.30
C MET A 461 11.19 -19.07 12.71
N GLY A 462 10.44 -19.15 11.62
CA GLY A 462 10.09 -20.41 10.98
C GLY A 462 11.17 -21.02 10.08
N LYS A 463 12.26 -20.32 9.75
CA LYS A 463 13.32 -20.82 8.85
C LYS A 463 14.63 -21.20 9.56
N ARG A 464 14.65 -21.37 10.90
CA ARG A 464 15.86 -21.86 11.60
C ARG A 464 16.25 -23.25 11.08
N GLU A 465 17.50 -23.40 10.65
CA GLU A 465 18.08 -24.67 10.21
C GLU A 465 17.97 -25.71 11.35
N PRO A 466 17.71 -26.99 11.02
CA PRO A 466 17.85 -28.06 12.00
C PRO A 466 19.31 -28.08 12.47
N SER A 467 19.49 -27.87 13.77
CA SER A 467 20.77 -28.05 14.48
C SER A 467 21.22 -29.50 14.46
#